data_AF-A0A7K3IYK0-F1
#
_entry.id   AF-A0A7K3IYK0-F1
#
_cell.length_a   1.000
_cell.length_b   1.000
_cell.length_c   1.000
_cell.angle_alpha   90.00
_cell.angle_beta   90.00
_cell.angle_gamma   90.00
#
_symmetry.space_group_name_H-M   'P 1'
#
loop_
_entity.id
_entity.type
_entity.pdbx_description
1 polymer ?
#
loop_
_entity_poly.entity_id
_entity_poly.type
_entity_poly.pdbx_seq_one_letter_code
_entity_poly.pdbx_strand_id
1 'polypeptide(L)'
;MHGKYSLPVEGVSVSRDEELPVIVGPLLETDNLRVSPHECLLSVPEVGRFYIREGREVVYSVASGADPEWVKLCLNGQVLVALLHQRKIINFHASSFIYNDRGVMILGETG
;
A
#
# COMPACT_ATOMS: atom_id res chain seq x y z
N MET A 1 23.18 -4.27 -0.91
CA MET A 1 22.86 -3.12 -0.04
C MET A 1 21.36 -2.87 -0.14
N HIS A 2 20.58 -3.24 0.88
CA HIS A 2 19.15 -2.91 0.92
C HIS A 2 19.04 -1.45 1.38
N GLY A 3 18.87 -0.53 0.42
CA GLY A 3 18.58 0.86 0.73
C GLY A 3 17.32 0.94 1.58
N LYS A 4 17.33 1.78 2.61
CA LYS A 4 16.16 2.06 3.43
C LYS A 4 15.09 2.68 2.53
N TYR A 5 14.03 1.94 2.24
CA TYR A 5 12.90 2.46 1.46
C TYR A 5 12.09 3.45 2.32
N SER A 6 11.64 4.55 1.73
CA SER A 6 10.82 5.56 2.40
C SER A 6 9.59 5.86 1.57
N LEU A 7 8.43 5.90 2.22
CA LEU A 7 7.17 6.32 1.60
C LEU A 7 7.00 7.84 1.72
N PRO A 8 6.25 8.49 0.81
CA PRO A 8 5.95 9.93 0.84
C PRO A 8 4.91 10.27 1.93
N VAL A 9 4.99 9.63 3.09
CA VAL A 9 4.08 9.79 4.22
C VAL A 9 4.90 9.77 5.50
N GLU A 10 4.72 10.79 6.32
CA GLU A 10 5.46 10.93 7.58
C GLU A 10 5.06 9.88 8.61
N GLY A 11 6.02 9.52 9.48
CA GLY A 11 5.79 8.60 10.59
C GLY A 11 5.55 7.14 10.17
N VAL A 12 6.04 6.74 8.98
CA VAL A 12 5.94 5.36 8.50
C VAL A 12 7.29 4.65 8.61
N SER A 13 7.32 3.48 9.25
CA SER A 13 8.43 2.54 9.17
C SER A 13 8.23 1.55 8.04
N VAL A 14 9.27 1.34 7.23
CA VAL A 14 9.27 0.34 6.16
C VAL A 14 10.44 -0.61 6.39
N SER A 15 10.16 -1.91 6.46
CA SER A 15 11.16 -2.96 6.61
C SER A 15 10.88 -4.13 5.67
N ARG A 16 11.94 -4.89 5.37
CA ARG A 16 11.85 -6.14 4.62
C ARG A 16 12.01 -7.31 5.57
N ASP A 17 11.11 -8.29 5.49
CA ASP A 17 11.17 -9.55 6.23
C ASP A 17 10.63 -10.69 5.34
N GLU A 18 11.14 -11.90 5.48
CA GLU A 18 10.62 -13.08 4.77
C GLU A 18 9.37 -13.64 5.44
N GLU A 19 9.26 -13.47 6.77
CA GLU A 19 8.09 -13.85 7.55
C GLU A 19 7.20 -12.64 7.81
N LEU A 20 5.96 -12.70 7.33
CA LEU A 20 4.97 -11.64 7.54
C LEU A 20 3.94 -12.05 8.60
N PRO A 21 3.44 -11.10 9.42
CA PRO A 21 2.37 -11.36 10.37
C PRO A 21 1.12 -11.93 9.72
N VAL A 22 0.39 -12.73 10.48
CA VAL A 22 -0.92 -13.29 10.10
C VAL A 22 -2.01 -12.40 10.66
N ILE A 23 -2.95 -11.98 9.81
CA ILE A 23 -4.15 -11.24 10.23
C ILE A 23 -5.16 -12.25 10.79
N VAL A 24 -5.53 -12.08 12.06
CA VAL A 24 -6.53 -12.93 12.73
C VAL A 24 -7.91 -12.30 12.59
N GLY A 25 -8.88 -13.06 12.08
CA GLY A 25 -10.26 -12.59 11.91
C GLY A 25 -10.40 -11.43 10.91
N PRO A 26 -9.91 -11.56 9.67
CA PRO A 26 -10.07 -10.52 8.66
C PRO A 26 -11.55 -10.24 8.38
N LEU A 27 -11.90 -8.97 8.12
CA LEU A 27 -13.22 -8.57 7.63
C LEU A 27 -13.43 -8.95 6.16
N LEU A 28 -12.35 -8.97 5.39
CA LEU A 28 -12.32 -9.42 4.00
C LEU A 28 -11.13 -10.36 3.80
N GLU A 29 -11.38 -11.50 3.17
CA GLU A 29 -10.36 -12.46 2.77
C GLU A 29 -10.62 -12.94 1.34
N THR A 30 -9.64 -12.75 0.48
CA THR A 30 -9.54 -13.29 -0.87
C THR A 30 -8.19 -14.00 -1.03
N ASP A 31 -7.96 -14.62 -2.19
CA ASP A 31 -6.69 -15.31 -2.48
C ASP A 31 -5.46 -14.41 -2.33
N ASN A 32 -5.61 -13.12 -2.64
CA ASN A 32 -4.52 -12.16 -2.71
C ASN A 32 -4.63 -11.00 -1.71
N LEU A 33 -5.69 -10.94 -0.89
CA LEU A 33 -5.94 -9.82 0.00
C LEU A 33 -6.59 -10.28 1.31
N ARG A 34 -6.06 -9.80 2.44
CA ARG A 34 -6.71 -9.89 3.75
C ARG A 34 -6.76 -8.52 4.38
N VAL A 35 -7.92 -8.11 4.90
CA VAL A 35 -8.11 -6.77 5.47
C VAL A 35 -8.86 -6.83 6.79
N SER A 36 -8.36 -6.08 7.77
CA SER A 36 -9.07 -5.67 8.99
C SER A 36 -9.05 -4.13 9.08
N PRO A 37 -9.72 -3.50 10.06
CA PRO A 37 -9.68 -2.04 10.21
C PRO A 37 -8.26 -1.47 10.40
N HIS A 38 -7.34 -2.26 10.94
CA HIS A 38 -5.99 -1.83 11.33
C HIS A 38 -4.88 -2.59 10.61
N GLU A 39 -5.20 -3.64 9.86
CA GLU A 39 -4.23 -4.50 9.17
C GLU A 39 -4.65 -4.76 7.74
N CYS A 40 -3.67 -4.86 6.85
CA CYS A 40 -3.87 -5.25 5.46
C CYS A 40 -2.69 -6.14 5.05
N LEU A 41 -2.98 -7.28 4.43
CA LEU A 41 -2.00 -8.13 3.79
C LEU A 41 -2.36 -8.27 2.33
N LEU A 42 -1.51 -7.73 1.47
CA LEU A 42 -1.61 -7.83 0.02
C LEU A 42 -0.57 -8.81 -0.50
N SER A 43 -0.98 -9.74 -1.34
CA SER A 43 -0.08 -10.66 -2.05
C SER A 43 -0.14 -10.34 -3.55
N VAL A 44 1.00 -10.04 -4.16
CA VAL A 44 1.11 -9.81 -5.59
C VAL A 44 1.93 -10.95 -6.18
N PRO A 45 1.34 -11.82 -7.02
CA PRO A 45 2.05 -12.94 -7.64
C PRO A 45 3.35 -12.48 -8.28
N GLU A 46 4.41 -13.27 -8.13
CA GLU A 46 5.76 -13.02 -8.69
C GLU A 46 6.48 -11.75 -8.20
N VAL A 47 5.82 -10.90 -7.42
CA VAL A 47 6.41 -9.66 -6.88
C VAL A 47 6.73 -9.81 -5.40
N GLY A 48 5.75 -10.20 -4.58
CA GLY A 48 5.94 -10.28 -3.14
C GLY A 48 4.66 -10.14 -2.33
N ARG A 49 4.85 -9.98 -1.02
CA ARG A 49 3.76 -9.79 -0.07
C ARG A 49 4.01 -8.55 0.77
N PHE A 50 2.96 -7.84 1.10
CA PHE A 50 3.02 -6.54 1.76
C PHE A 50 2.03 -6.52 2.92
N TYR A 51 2.55 -6.43 4.13
CA TYR A 51 1.78 -6.29 5.36
C TYR A 51 1.83 -4.84 5.83
N ILE A 52 0.66 -4.25 6.09
CA ILE A 52 0.49 -2.86 6.49
C ILE A 52 -0.31 -2.83 7.78
N ARG A 53 0.18 -2.11 8.80
CA ARG A 53 -0.45 -2.03 10.11
C ARG A 53 -0.54 -0.61 10.66
N GLU A 54 -1.71 -0.28 11.24
CA GLU A 54 -2.02 0.95 11.98
C GLU A 54 -1.65 2.24 11.24
N GLY A 55 -1.63 2.20 9.90
CA GLY A 55 -1.23 3.30 9.05
C GLY A 55 0.22 3.75 9.23
N ARG A 56 1.08 3.02 9.95
CA ARG A 56 2.42 3.49 10.35
C ARG A 56 3.54 2.49 10.10
N GLU A 57 3.21 1.27 9.73
CA GLU A 57 4.18 0.20 9.53
C GLU A 57 3.88 -0.53 8.22
N VAL A 58 4.94 -0.79 7.47
CA VAL A 58 4.94 -1.64 6.29
C VAL A 58 6.07 -2.65 6.44
N VAL A 59 5.72 -3.93 6.40
CA VAL A 59 6.66 -5.05 6.31
C VAL A 59 6.40 -5.77 4.99
N TYR A 60 7.43 -5.95 4.17
CA TYR A 60 7.27 -6.62 2.88
C TYR A 60 8.27 -7.75 2.68
N SER A 61 7.83 -8.80 2.00
CA SER A 61 8.69 -9.86 1.47
C SER A 61 8.70 -9.76 -0.06
N VAL A 62 9.80 -10.18 -0.67
CA VAL A 62 9.99 -10.10 -2.13
C VAL A 62 10.05 -11.52 -2.67
N ALA A 63 9.27 -11.80 -3.71
CA ALA A 63 9.30 -13.11 -4.36
C ALA A 63 10.67 -13.37 -5.01
N SER A 64 11.06 -14.64 -5.11
CA SER A 64 12.32 -15.01 -5.77
C SER A 64 12.32 -14.55 -7.23
N GLY A 65 13.36 -13.82 -7.64
CA GLY A 65 13.48 -13.28 -8.99
C GLY A 65 12.59 -12.08 -9.32
N ALA A 66 11.86 -11.53 -8.34
CA ALA A 66 11.01 -10.36 -8.57
C ALA A 66 11.81 -9.15 -9.07
N ASP A 67 11.23 -8.43 -10.01
CA ASP A 67 11.77 -7.17 -10.49
C ASP A 67 11.63 -6.07 -9.40
N PRO A 68 12.75 -5.44 -8.97
CA PRO A 68 12.72 -4.38 -7.97
C PRO A 68 11.81 -3.21 -8.33
N GLU A 69 11.62 -2.89 -9.61
CA GLU A 69 10.74 -1.78 -10.02
C GLU A 69 9.27 -2.11 -9.78
N TRP A 70 8.87 -3.36 -9.97
CA TRP A 70 7.53 -3.83 -9.62
C TRP A 70 7.29 -3.79 -8.10
N VAL A 71 8.28 -4.16 -7.30
CA VAL A 71 8.20 -4.03 -5.83
C VAL A 71 8.01 -2.57 -5.42
N LYS A 72 8.80 -1.65 -6.00
CA LYS A 72 8.65 -0.21 -5.76
C LYS A 72 7.29 0.32 -6.20
N LEU A 73 6.78 -0.16 -7.32
CA LEU A 73 5.45 0.22 -7.81
C LEU A 73 4.36 -0.21 -6.83
N CYS A 74 4.40 -1.44 -6.32
CA CYS A 74 3.45 -1.91 -5.30
C CYS A 74 3.53 -1.08 -4.01
N LEU A 75 4.76 -0.74 -3.55
CA LEU A 75 4.98 0.09 -2.37
C LEU A 75 4.38 1.51 -2.54
N ASN A 76 4.56 2.15 -3.69
CA ASN A 76 4.01 3.50 -3.95
C ASN A 76 2.53 3.50 -4.35
N GLY A 77 2.00 2.37 -4.82
CA GLY A 77 0.62 2.21 -5.24
C GLY A 77 -0.25 1.63 -4.13
N GLN A 78 -0.56 0.34 -4.23
CA GLN A 78 -1.55 -0.33 -3.38
C GLN A 78 -1.20 -0.30 -1.89
N VAL A 79 0.08 -0.40 -1.53
CA VAL A 79 0.53 -0.30 -0.13
C VAL A 79 0.25 1.09 0.44
N LEU A 80 0.55 2.14 -0.32
CA LEU A 80 0.26 3.52 0.07
C LEU A 80 -1.24 3.75 0.26
N VAL A 81 -2.08 3.18 -0.61
CA VAL A 81 -3.54 3.21 -0.49
C VAL A 81 -4.01 2.57 0.82
N ALA A 82 -3.55 1.36 1.13
CA ALA A 82 -3.91 0.67 2.38
C ALA A 82 -3.47 1.46 3.61
N LEU A 83 -2.27 2.06 3.56
CA LEU A 83 -1.72 2.86 4.64
C LEU A 83 -2.53 4.14 4.88
N LEU A 84 -2.89 4.87 3.83
CA LEU A 84 -3.71 6.08 3.92
C LEU A 84 -5.14 5.76 4.39
N HIS A 85 -5.70 4.64 3.93
CA HIS A 85 -7.02 4.18 4.36
C HIS A 85 -7.06 3.92 5.87
N GLN A 86 -6.05 3.24 6.43
CA GLN A 86 -5.92 3.04 7.89
C GLN A 86 -5.77 4.37 8.66
N ARG A 87 -5.25 5.42 8.01
CA ARG A 87 -5.20 6.80 8.54
C ARG A 87 -6.49 7.60 8.34
N LYS A 88 -7.56 6.98 7.82
CA LYS A 88 -8.84 7.64 7.48
C LYS A 88 -8.69 8.72 6.40
N ILE A 89 -7.68 8.60 5.54
CA ILE A 89 -7.45 9.45 4.37
C ILE A 89 -7.90 8.66 3.14
N ILE A 90 -8.93 9.15 2.45
CA ILE A 90 -9.41 8.54 1.21
C ILE A 90 -8.55 9.05 0.06
N ASN A 91 -8.01 8.12 -0.74
CA ASN A 91 -7.31 8.40 -1.98
C ASN A 91 -8.25 8.18 -3.18
N PHE A 92 -8.02 8.94 -4.25
CA PHE A 92 -8.72 8.75 -5.51
C PHE A 92 -7.70 8.69 -6.64
N HIS A 93 -7.92 7.79 -7.59
CA HIS A 93 -7.24 7.83 -8.87
C HIS A 93 -7.89 8.92 -9.72
N ALA A 94 -7.39 10.15 -9.60
CA ALA A 94 -8.01 11.34 -10.16
C ALA A 94 -6.96 12.36 -10.59
N SER A 95 -7.29 13.16 -11.60
CA SER A 95 -6.61 14.44 -11.81
C SER A 95 -7.19 15.47 -10.87
N SER A 96 -6.37 16.42 -10.40
CA SER A 96 -6.86 17.49 -9.52
C SER A 96 -6.18 18.83 -9.79
N PHE A 97 -6.90 19.91 -9.52
CA PHE A 97 -6.41 21.29 -9.62
C PHE A 97 -7.24 22.22 -8.71
N ILE A 98 -6.72 23.43 -8.49
CA ILE A 98 -7.42 24.48 -7.76
C ILE A 98 -8.09 25.41 -8.77
N TYR A 99 -9.38 25.70 -8.57
CA TYR A 99 -10.12 26.67 -9.37
C TYR A 99 -11.05 27.49 -8.47
N ASN A 100 -10.90 28.81 -8.48
CA ASN A 100 -11.65 29.74 -7.61
C ASN A 100 -11.65 29.30 -6.13
N ASP A 101 -10.45 29.04 -5.58
CA ASP A 101 -10.21 28.57 -4.21
C ASP A 101 -10.92 27.25 -3.84
N ARG A 102 -11.31 26.46 -4.84
CA ARG A 102 -11.93 25.14 -4.66
C ARG A 102 -11.01 24.08 -5.24
N GLY A 103 -10.80 23.01 -4.46
CA GLY A 103 -10.20 21.79 -4.97
C GLY A 103 -11.17 21.08 -5.92
N VAL A 104 -10.76 20.87 -7.16
CA VAL A 104 -11.50 20.12 -8.16
C VAL A 104 -10.79 18.81 -8.40
N MET A 105 -11.55 17.71 -8.40
CA MET A 105 -11.08 16.37 -8.75
C MET A 105 -11.88 15.88 -9.95
N ILE A 106 -11.19 15.38 -10.98
CA ILE A 106 -11.80 14.78 -12.15
C ILE A 106 -11.57 13.27 -12.08
N LEU A 107 -12.67 12.53 -12.03
CA LEU A 107 -12.72 11.07 -12.05
C LEU A 107 -13.41 10.61 -13.33
N GLY A 108 -12.92 9.52 -13.91
CA GLY A 108 -13.49 8.91 -15.10
C GLY A 108 -12.76 7.61 -15.41
N GLU A 109 -13.30 6.85 -16.37
CA GLU A 109 -12.55 5.74 -16.97
C GLU A 109 -11.28 6.27 -17.63
N THR A 110 -10.28 5.39 -17.74
CA THR A 110 -9.10 5.67 -18.58
C THR A 110 -9.58 6.00 -19.99
N GLY A 111 -9.15 7.16 -20.50
CA GLY A 111 -9.54 7.68 -21.81
C GLY A 111 -8.98 6.89 -22.98
#